data_AF-A0A957Z6Z0-F1
#
_entry.id   AF-A0A957Z6Z0-F1
#
_cell.length_a   1.000
_cell.length_b   1.000
_cell.length_c   1.000
_cell.angle_alpha   90.00
_cell.angle_beta   90.00
_cell.angle_gamma   90.00
#
_symmetry.space_group_name_H-M   'P 1'
#
loop_
_entity.id
_entity.type
_entity.pdbx_description
1 polymer ?
#
loop_
_entity_poly.entity_id
_entity_poly.type
_entity_poly.pdbx_seq_one_letter_code
_entity_poly.pdbx_strand_id
1 'polypeptide(L)'
;TLFRPEWLTIGGRDWIIVPMALIFGGVMLLPRQRVENRTVWIWFGLVMILALFLTEKPRTHVYTFFMPWALIAADELSLEWAWLRDRIGFKLAAVLGAAAAAILVLIFGNYAFQYFLNQSEVMLNYFEKKPAGYWVVYDEPDNKARFGFPLNNGWKVVGELYREGTLQGSFETNEKEAWVPAWYTRGEDRCRRDAEWFFEIRNLEPWADEDELAMEHYLRQGFEKWGTVQVNDRDKLIIYKRTGNHQ
;
A
#
# COMPACT_ATOMS: atom_id res chain seq x y z
N THR A 1 -19.36 -15.20 -12.72
CA THR A 1 -18.29 -15.47 -11.73
C THR A 1 -17.61 -14.19 -11.28
N LEU A 2 -17.08 -13.34 -12.17
CA LEU A 2 -16.51 -12.02 -11.78
C LEU A 2 -17.51 -11.01 -11.20
N PHE A 3 -18.81 -11.18 -11.45
CA PHE A 3 -19.87 -10.22 -11.05
C PHE A 3 -20.83 -10.75 -9.96
N ARG A 4 -20.57 -11.93 -9.40
CA ARG A 4 -21.34 -12.49 -8.28
C ARG A 4 -20.39 -13.26 -7.37
N PRO A 5 -19.67 -12.61 -6.46
CA PRO A 5 -18.69 -13.28 -5.60
C PRO A 5 -19.33 -14.35 -4.72
N GLU A 6 -20.59 -14.17 -4.31
CA GLU A 6 -21.32 -15.08 -3.41
C GLU A 6 -22.00 -16.27 -4.11
N TRP A 7 -21.74 -16.51 -5.39
CA TRP A 7 -22.42 -17.55 -6.17
C TRP A 7 -22.18 -18.98 -5.63
N LEU A 8 -21.15 -19.17 -4.80
CA LEU A 8 -20.82 -20.44 -4.16
C LEU A 8 -20.82 -20.32 -2.62
N THR A 9 -21.72 -19.49 -2.07
CA THR A 9 -21.97 -19.44 -0.63
C THR A 9 -22.98 -20.52 -0.23
N ILE A 10 -22.54 -21.48 0.59
CA ILE A 10 -23.38 -22.59 1.09
C ILE A 10 -23.30 -22.61 2.62
N GLY A 11 -24.44 -22.43 3.29
CA GLY A 11 -24.52 -22.42 4.76
C GLY A 11 -23.77 -21.24 5.40
N GLY A 12 -23.72 -20.08 4.73
CA GLY A 12 -23.01 -18.89 5.20
C GLY A 12 -21.48 -18.96 5.06
N ARG A 13 -20.95 -20.01 4.41
CA ARG A 13 -19.53 -20.14 4.08
C ARG A 13 -19.32 -20.02 2.58
N ASP A 14 -18.31 -19.24 2.18
CA ASP A 14 -17.86 -19.15 0.80
C ASP A 14 -16.98 -20.35 0.46
N TRP A 15 -17.39 -21.13 -0.55
CA TRP A 15 -16.68 -22.31 -1.03
C TRP A 15 -15.88 -22.07 -2.31
N ILE A 16 -15.75 -20.83 -2.78
CA ILE A 16 -15.06 -20.48 -4.04
C ILE A 16 -13.59 -20.94 -4.07
N ILE A 17 -12.98 -21.14 -2.90
CA ILE A 17 -11.65 -21.73 -2.76
C ILE A 17 -11.55 -23.12 -3.40
N VAL A 18 -12.61 -23.93 -3.35
CA VAL A 18 -12.60 -25.32 -3.86
C VAL A 18 -12.38 -25.38 -5.37
N PRO A 19 -13.21 -24.76 -6.23
CA PRO A 19 -12.97 -24.78 -7.67
C PRO A 19 -11.64 -24.10 -8.04
N MET A 20 -11.21 -23.05 -7.33
CA MET A 20 -9.92 -22.41 -7.60
C MET A 20 -8.75 -23.34 -7.25
N ALA A 21 -8.77 -23.96 -6.07
CA ALA A 21 -7.76 -24.92 -5.66
C ALA A 21 -7.70 -26.13 -6.60
N LEU A 22 -8.84 -26.61 -7.11
CA LEU A 22 -8.88 -27.69 -8.08
C LEU A 22 -8.28 -27.29 -9.44
N ILE A 23 -8.61 -26.09 -9.94
CA ILE A 23 -8.05 -25.59 -11.21
C ILE A 23 -6.53 -25.44 -11.08
N PHE A 24 -6.05 -24.68 -10.09
CA PHE A 24 -4.63 -24.43 -9.93
C PHE A 24 -3.85 -25.68 -9.52
N GLY A 25 -4.42 -26.51 -8.63
CA GLY A 25 -3.84 -27.80 -8.27
C GLY A 25 -3.77 -28.74 -9.49
N GLY A 26 -4.78 -28.74 -10.34
CA GLY A 26 -4.78 -29.48 -11.60
C GLY A 26 -3.66 -29.02 -12.55
N VAL A 27 -3.47 -27.70 -12.68
CA VAL A 27 -2.36 -27.14 -13.48
C VAL A 27 -1.00 -27.57 -12.93
N MET A 28 -0.79 -27.52 -11.62
CA MET A 28 0.46 -27.94 -10.98
C MET A 28 0.78 -29.43 -11.20
N LEU A 29 -0.25 -30.28 -11.28
CA LEU A 29 -0.13 -31.73 -11.40
C LEU A 29 -0.08 -32.23 -12.86
N LEU A 30 -0.10 -31.35 -13.85
CA LEU A 30 -0.04 -31.74 -15.26
C LEU A 30 1.26 -32.52 -15.55
N PRO A 31 1.16 -33.75 -16.12
CA PRO A 31 2.30 -34.67 -16.19
C PRO A 31 3.37 -34.28 -17.21
N ARG A 32 3.06 -33.39 -18.17
CA ARG A 32 3.97 -32.98 -19.27
C ARG A 32 4.54 -31.58 -19.11
N GLN A 33 4.49 -31.02 -17.92
CA GLN A 33 5.00 -29.68 -17.66
C GLN A 33 6.51 -29.71 -17.38
N ARG A 34 7.26 -28.75 -17.94
CA ARG A 34 8.67 -28.52 -17.59
C ARG A 34 8.78 -28.14 -16.11
N VAL A 35 9.90 -28.50 -15.48
CA VAL A 35 10.12 -28.29 -14.04
C VAL A 35 10.07 -26.80 -13.68
N GLU A 36 10.61 -25.96 -14.54
CA GLU A 36 10.63 -24.50 -14.41
C GLU A 36 9.20 -23.95 -14.36
N ASN A 37 8.37 -24.30 -15.35
CA ASN A 37 6.97 -23.86 -15.41
C ASN A 37 6.21 -24.38 -14.19
N ARG A 38 6.38 -25.65 -13.82
CA ARG A 38 5.73 -26.22 -12.61
C ARG A 38 6.12 -25.45 -11.35
N THR A 39 7.38 -25.05 -11.23
CA THR A 39 7.88 -24.28 -10.07
C THR A 39 7.19 -22.91 -9.98
N VAL A 40 7.06 -22.19 -11.09
CA VAL A 40 6.36 -20.90 -11.12
C VAL A 40 4.87 -21.06 -10.81
N TRP A 41 4.23 -22.11 -11.32
CA TRP A 41 2.82 -22.41 -11.03
C TRP A 41 2.59 -22.77 -9.56
N ILE A 42 3.48 -23.55 -8.95
CA ILE A 42 3.43 -23.84 -7.50
C ILE A 42 3.59 -22.56 -6.70
N TRP A 43 4.58 -21.72 -7.05
CA TRP A 43 4.81 -20.44 -6.38
C TRP A 43 3.57 -19.53 -6.49
N PHE A 44 3.05 -19.32 -7.71
CA PHE A 44 1.85 -18.52 -7.94
C PHE A 44 0.65 -19.08 -7.18
N GLY A 45 0.28 -20.33 -7.44
CA GLY A 45 -0.99 -20.88 -6.97
C GLY A 45 -1.04 -21.07 -5.46
N LEU A 46 0.04 -21.52 -4.81
CA LEU A 46 0.04 -21.66 -3.35
C LEU A 46 -0.08 -20.31 -2.65
N VAL A 47 0.71 -19.32 -3.09
CA VAL A 47 0.73 -17.99 -2.48
C VAL A 47 -0.57 -17.24 -2.78
N MET A 48 -1.09 -17.33 -4.00
CA MET A 48 -2.37 -16.73 -4.37
C MET A 48 -3.53 -17.35 -3.58
N ILE A 49 -3.58 -18.69 -3.41
CA ILE A 49 -4.64 -19.35 -2.63
C ILE A 49 -4.59 -18.88 -1.17
N LEU A 50 -3.38 -18.87 -0.58
CA LEU A 50 -3.19 -18.40 0.78
C LEU A 50 -3.63 -16.95 0.94
N ALA A 51 -3.20 -16.05 0.04
CA ALA A 51 -3.47 -14.63 0.14
C ALA A 51 -4.94 -14.27 -0.13
N LEU A 52 -5.58 -14.88 -1.13
CA LEU A 52 -6.93 -14.49 -1.55
C LEU A 52 -8.06 -15.24 -0.83
N PHE A 53 -7.82 -16.45 -0.31
CA PHE A 53 -8.90 -17.27 0.27
C PHE A 53 -8.67 -17.67 1.73
N LEU A 54 -7.42 -17.68 2.21
CA LEU A 54 -7.08 -18.12 3.57
C LEU A 54 -6.60 -16.98 4.48
N THR A 55 -6.52 -15.75 3.95
CA THR A 55 -6.10 -14.56 4.69
C THR A 55 -7.21 -13.52 4.63
N GLU A 56 -7.69 -13.07 5.78
CA GLU A 56 -8.80 -12.09 5.85
C GLU A 56 -8.42 -10.76 5.18
N LYS A 57 -7.19 -10.27 5.43
CA LYS A 57 -6.66 -9.04 4.84
C LYS A 57 -5.19 -9.24 4.42
N PRO A 58 -4.91 -9.74 3.19
CA PRO A 58 -3.54 -9.96 2.74
C PRO A 58 -2.73 -8.66 2.63
N ARG A 59 -3.41 -7.51 2.41
CA ARG A 59 -2.81 -6.18 2.30
C ARG A 59 -1.62 -6.20 1.33
N THR A 60 -0.45 -5.74 1.76
CA THR A 60 0.75 -5.70 0.94
C THR A 60 1.19 -7.08 0.49
N HIS A 61 0.96 -8.16 1.25
CA HIS A 61 1.41 -9.51 0.91
C HIS A 61 0.90 -10.01 -0.45
N VAL A 62 -0.12 -9.39 -1.06
CA VAL A 62 -0.53 -9.72 -2.43
C VAL A 62 0.62 -9.62 -3.44
N TYR A 63 1.60 -8.70 -3.27
CA TYR A 63 2.74 -8.57 -4.19
C TYR A 63 3.55 -9.86 -4.35
N THR A 64 3.48 -10.77 -3.37
CA THR A 64 4.24 -12.02 -3.36
C THR A 64 3.80 -13.00 -4.45
N PHE A 65 2.55 -12.96 -4.90
CA PHE A 65 2.08 -13.76 -6.04
C PHE A 65 2.06 -12.98 -7.37
N PHE A 66 2.25 -11.65 -7.37
CA PHE A 66 2.31 -10.85 -8.61
C PHE A 66 3.54 -11.19 -9.47
N MET A 67 4.69 -11.45 -8.83
CA MET A 67 5.92 -11.82 -9.56
C MET A 67 5.77 -13.12 -10.37
N PRO A 68 5.35 -14.26 -9.78
CA PRO A 68 5.16 -15.48 -10.57
C PRO A 68 4.01 -15.37 -11.55
N TRP A 69 2.96 -14.60 -11.22
CA TRP A 69 1.89 -14.29 -12.16
C TRP A 69 2.41 -13.58 -13.41
N ALA A 70 3.28 -12.57 -13.26
CA ALA A 70 3.88 -11.85 -14.37
C ALA A 70 4.77 -12.76 -15.25
N LEU A 71 5.48 -13.71 -14.63
CA LEU A 71 6.27 -14.71 -15.36
C LEU A 71 5.39 -15.64 -16.20
N ILE A 72 4.29 -16.14 -15.63
CA ILE A 72 3.30 -16.96 -16.36
C ILE A 72 2.70 -16.16 -17.51
N ALA A 73 2.28 -14.91 -17.26
CA ALA A 73 1.74 -14.05 -18.29
C ALA A 73 2.74 -13.77 -19.43
N ALA A 74 4.02 -13.56 -19.09
CA ALA A 74 5.08 -13.34 -20.07
C ALA A 74 5.35 -14.58 -20.95
N ASP A 75 5.29 -15.78 -20.37
CA ASP A 75 5.44 -17.04 -21.11
C ASP A 75 4.33 -17.17 -22.17
N GLU A 76 3.07 -16.97 -21.78
CA GLU A 76 1.92 -17.04 -22.71
C GLU A 76 1.97 -15.94 -23.77
N LEU A 77 2.28 -14.70 -23.37
CA LEU A 77 2.45 -13.57 -24.31
C LEU A 77 3.56 -13.83 -25.33
N SER A 78 4.60 -14.58 -24.96
CA SER A 78 5.70 -14.93 -25.88
C SER A 78 5.22 -15.88 -27.00
N LEU A 79 4.28 -16.78 -26.70
CA LEU A 79 3.69 -17.70 -27.68
C LEU A 79 2.76 -16.94 -28.64
N GLU A 80 1.92 -16.06 -28.10
CA GLU A 80 1.05 -15.18 -28.90
C GLU A 80 1.86 -14.26 -29.81
N TRP A 81 2.97 -13.72 -29.30
CA TRP A 81 3.91 -12.92 -30.07
C TRP A 81 4.53 -13.69 -31.23
N ALA A 82 5.02 -14.91 -30.98
CA ALA A 82 5.61 -15.76 -32.01
C ALA A 82 4.58 -16.06 -33.12
N TRP A 83 3.36 -16.43 -32.73
CA TRP A 83 2.26 -16.64 -33.67
C TRP A 83 1.95 -15.38 -34.50
N LEU A 84 1.85 -14.21 -33.85
CA LEU A 84 1.56 -12.96 -34.52
C LEU A 84 2.67 -12.60 -35.52
N ARG A 85 3.92 -12.68 -35.08
CA ARG A 85 5.11 -12.45 -35.90
C ARG A 85 5.11 -13.31 -37.16
N ASP A 86 4.73 -14.59 -37.04
CA ASP A 86 4.72 -15.52 -38.17
C ASP A 86 3.55 -15.24 -39.14
N ARG A 87 2.46 -14.61 -38.68
CA ARG A 87 1.29 -14.25 -39.49
C ARG A 87 1.40 -12.94 -40.24
N ILE A 88 1.90 -11.89 -39.58
CA ILE A 88 1.92 -10.52 -40.10
C ILE A 88 3.33 -9.98 -40.37
N GLY A 89 4.36 -10.80 -40.12
CA GLY A 89 5.75 -10.45 -40.31
C GLY A 89 6.34 -9.65 -39.15
N PHE A 90 7.67 -9.74 -38.99
CA PHE A 90 8.38 -9.17 -37.86
C PHE A 90 8.20 -7.66 -37.70
N LYS A 91 8.28 -6.89 -38.79
CA LYS A 91 8.21 -5.41 -38.72
C LYS A 91 6.89 -4.93 -38.14
N LEU A 92 5.76 -5.46 -38.62
CA LEU A 92 4.45 -5.04 -38.13
C LEU A 92 4.19 -5.53 -36.71
N ALA A 93 4.56 -6.79 -36.40
CA ALA A 93 4.49 -7.30 -35.04
C ALA A 93 5.32 -6.43 -34.07
N ALA A 94 6.57 -6.10 -34.42
CA ALA A 94 7.46 -5.20 -33.67
C ALA A 94 6.79 -3.85 -33.35
N VAL A 95 6.19 -3.21 -34.35
CA VAL A 95 5.50 -1.92 -34.18
C VAL A 95 4.29 -2.07 -33.25
N LEU A 96 3.47 -3.10 -33.44
CA LEU A 96 2.29 -3.35 -32.59
C LEU A 96 2.70 -3.66 -31.14
N GLY A 97 3.73 -4.48 -30.95
CA GLY A 97 4.27 -4.79 -29.62
C GLY A 97 4.84 -3.57 -28.92
N ALA A 98 5.61 -2.74 -29.63
CA ALA A 98 6.12 -1.49 -29.08
C ALA A 98 5.00 -0.50 -28.74
N ALA A 99 3.97 -0.38 -29.59
CA ALA A 99 2.81 0.45 -29.32
C ALA A 99 2.04 -0.04 -28.08
N ALA A 100 1.80 -1.36 -27.98
CA ALA A 100 1.15 -1.96 -26.81
C ALA A 100 1.96 -1.71 -25.53
N ALA A 101 3.27 -1.94 -25.56
CA ALA A 101 4.15 -1.68 -24.43
C ALA A 101 4.13 -0.20 -24.01
N ALA A 102 4.20 0.73 -24.97
CA ALA A 102 4.10 2.16 -24.70
C ALA A 102 2.77 2.54 -24.04
N ILE A 103 1.64 2.00 -24.55
CA ILE A 103 0.32 2.23 -23.96
C ILE A 103 0.27 1.70 -22.51
N LEU A 104 0.76 0.49 -22.26
CA LEU A 104 0.78 -0.08 -20.91
C LEU A 104 1.67 0.73 -19.96
N VAL A 105 2.85 1.16 -20.42
CA VAL A 105 3.76 2.03 -19.65
C VAL A 105 3.07 3.35 -19.30
N LEU A 106 2.33 3.96 -20.24
CA LEU A 106 1.58 5.20 -19.96
C LEU A 106 0.45 4.96 -18.95
N ILE A 107 -0.31 3.87 -19.09
CA ILE A 107 -1.42 3.55 -18.18
C ILE A 107 -0.91 3.28 -16.76
N PHE A 108 0.06 2.39 -16.59
CA PHE A 108 0.60 2.03 -15.28
C PHE A 108 1.50 3.12 -14.71
N GLY A 109 2.26 3.81 -15.55
CA GLY A 109 3.09 4.94 -15.16
C GLY A 109 2.24 6.11 -14.67
N ASN A 110 1.12 6.43 -15.34
CA ASN A 110 0.19 7.45 -14.85
C ASN A 110 -0.45 7.02 -13.53
N TYR A 111 -0.81 5.74 -13.34
CA TYR A 111 -1.29 5.26 -12.04
C TYR A 111 -0.27 5.49 -10.93
N ALA A 112 0.98 5.06 -11.17
CA ALA A 112 2.06 5.22 -10.22
C ALA A 112 2.34 6.71 -9.92
N PHE A 113 2.33 7.55 -10.95
CA PHE A 113 2.47 8.99 -10.79
C PHE A 113 1.37 9.57 -9.90
N GLN A 114 0.10 9.27 -10.16
CA GLN A 114 -1.02 9.84 -9.43
C GLN A 114 -1.03 9.42 -7.95
N TYR A 115 -0.68 8.18 -7.63
CA TYR A 115 -0.72 7.68 -6.25
C TYR A 115 0.57 7.90 -5.47
N PHE A 116 1.74 7.95 -6.12
CA PHE A 116 3.04 7.96 -5.43
C PHE A 116 3.90 9.20 -5.65
N LEU A 117 3.70 9.95 -6.74
CA LEU A 117 4.53 11.12 -7.07
C LEU A 117 3.74 12.43 -7.01
N ASN A 118 2.45 12.40 -7.31
CA ASN A 118 1.57 13.54 -7.22
C ASN A 118 1.38 13.95 -5.75
N GLN A 119 1.64 15.22 -5.45
CA GLN A 119 1.49 15.81 -4.12
C GLN A 119 0.04 16.12 -3.73
N SER A 120 -0.94 15.66 -4.53
CA SER A 120 -2.35 15.84 -4.26
C SER A 120 -2.86 15.02 -3.06
N GLU A 121 -2.06 14.09 -2.51
CA GLU A 121 -2.39 13.24 -1.36
C GLU A 121 -3.75 12.55 -1.57
N VAL A 122 -3.88 11.81 -2.66
CA VAL A 122 -5.13 11.20 -3.14
C VAL A 122 -5.88 10.48 -2.00
N MET A 123 -5.16 9.75 -1.15
CA MET A 123 -5.75 8.96 -0.07
C MET A 123 -6.41 9.77 1.05
N LEU A 124 -6.11 11.08 1.20
CA LEU A 124 -6.81 11.94 2.16
C LEU A 124 -8.26 12.23 1.72
N ASN A 125 -8.49 12.41 0.41
CA ASN A 125 -9.80 12.70 -0.17
C ASN A 125 -10.06 11.76 -1.36
N TYR A 126 -10.04 10.45 -1.11
CA TYR A 126 -10.04 9.44 -2.18
C TYR A 126 -11.18 9.61 -3.19
N PHE A 127 -12.42 9.81 -2.72
CA PHE A 127 -13.58 9.90 -3.61
C PHE A 127 -13.54 11.10 -4.56
N GLU A 128 -12.94 12.21 -4.12
CA GLU A 128 -12.78 13.44 -4.90
C GLU A 128 -11.56 13.36 -5.83
N LYS A 129 -10.47 12.76 -5.36
CA LYS A 129 -9.15 12.81 -6.03
C LYS A 129 -8.79 11.54 -6.79
N LYS A 130 -9.58 10.47 -6.70
CA LYS A 130 -9.24 9.21 -7.39
C LYS A 130 -9.13 9.45 -8.90
N PRO A 131 -8.04 9.02 -9.53
CA PRO A 131 -7.87 9.19 -10.97
C PRO A 131 -9.01 8.50 -11.75
N ALA A 132 -9.61 9.21 -12.69
CA ALA A 132 -10.64 8.66 -13.56
C ALA A 132 -10.09 7.55 -14.46
N GLY A 133 -10.93 6.58 -14.81
CA GLY A 133 -10.58 5.50 -15.73
C GLY A 133 -9.86 4.30 -15.10
N TYR A 134 -9.46 4.37 -13.82
CA TYR A 134 -8.92 3.21 -13.12
C TYR A 134 -10.03 2.45 -12.42
N TRP A 135 -10.24 1.21 -12.87
CA TRP A 135 -11.20 0.31 -12.28
C TRP A 135 -10.71 -0.21 -10.92
N VAL A 136 -11.62 -0.29 -9.96
CA VAL A 136 -11.42 -0.87 -8.63
C VAL A 136 -12.60 -1.78 -8.31
N VAL A 137 -12.35 -2.81 -7.51
CA VAL A 137 -13.36 -3.80 -7.08
C VAL A 137 -14.07 -3.44 -5.78
N TYR A 138 -13.68 -2.32 -5.17
CA TYR A 138 -14.19 -1.85 -3.89
C TYR A 138 -14.84 -0.48 -4.05
N ASP A 139 -15.84 -0.19 -3.22
CA ASP A 139 -16.44 1.14 -3.15
C ASP A 139 -15.53 2.11 -2.39
N GLU A 140 -14.99 1.65 -1.25
CA GLU A 140 -14.06 2.41 -0.41
C GLU A 140 -12.76 1.65 -0.15
N PRO A 141 -11.60 2.34 -0.09
CA PRO A 141 -10.33 1.70 0.22
C PRO A 141 -10.27 1.24 1.68
N ASP A 142 -9.56 0.13 1.96
CA ASP A 142 -9.36 -0.38 3.33
C ASP A 142 -8.90 0.74 4.27
N ASN A 143 -9.42 0.76 5.49
CA ASN A 143 -9.21 1.85 6.46
C ASN A 143 -7.95 1.69 7.31
N LYS A 144 -7.16 0.64 7.08
CA LYS A 144 -5.92 0.34 7.82
C LYS A 144 -4.76 0.12 6.86
N ALA A 145 -3.54 0.18 7.39
CA ALA A 145 -2.28 -0.05 6.69
C ALA A 145 -2.10 0.85 5.45
N ARG A 146 -2.43 2.14 5.57
CA ARG A 146 -2.30 3.13 4.47
C ARG A 146 -0.92 3.80 4.40
N PHE A 147 0.02 3.42 5.27
CA PHE A 147 1.37 4.00 5.37
C PHE A 147 2.21 3.98 4.09
N GLY A 148 1.90 3.10 3.13
CA GLY A 148 2.61 3.02 1.86
C GLY A 148 2.29 4.17 0.91
N PHE A 149 1.24 4.95 1.16
CA PHE A 149 0.88 6.09 0.32
C PHE A 149 1.60 7.37 0.81
N PRO A 150 2.15 8.18 -0.10
CA PRO A 150 2.80 9.42 0.28
C PRO A 150 1.82 10.37 0.99
N LEU A 151 2.31 10.92 2.09
CA LEU A 151 1.63 11.94 2.86
C LEU A 151 2.68 12.99 3.23
N ASN A 152 2.46 14.24 2.84
CA ASN A 152 3.35 15.35 3.19
C ASN A 152 3.01 15.86 4.60
N ASN A 153 3.22 15.01 5.61
CA ASN A 153 2.88 15.28 7.02
C ASN A 153 3.99 15.96 7.82
N GLY A 154 5.07 16.43 7.18
CA GLY A 154 6.09 17.24 7.86
C GLY A 154 7.16 16.47 8.66
N TRP A 155 7.14 15.13 8.69
CA TRP A 155 8.15 14.33 9.42
C TRP A 155 9.60 14.62 9.03
N LYS A 156 9.85 15.01 7.77
CA LYS A 156 11.19 15.42 7.34
C LYS A 156 11.73 16.59 8.16
N VAL A 157 10.88 17.55 8.54
CA VAL A 157 11.28 18.69 9.37
C VAL A 157 11.62 18.23 10.78
N VAL A 158 10.83 17.33 11.37
CA VAL A 158 11.13 16.74 12.68
C VAL A 158 12.51 16.06 12.68
N GLY A 159 12.80 15.25 11.65
CA GLY A 159 14.10 14.62 11.48
C GLY A 159 15.26 15.60 11.39
N GLU A 160 15.09 16.72 10.67
CA GLU A 160 16.11 17.77 10.59
C GLU A 160 16.30 18.51 11.92
N LEU A 161 15.22 18.78 12.67
CA LEU A 161 15.32 19.43 13.98
C LEU A 161 16.04 18.56 15.02
N TYR A 162 15.86 17.23 14.98
CA TYR A 162 16.66 16.29 15.77
C TYR A 162 18.12 16.27 15.29
N ARG A 163 18.36 16.21 13.97
CA ARG A 163 19.71 16.23 13.40
C ARG A 163 20.51 17.48 13.82
N GLU A 164 19.83 18.61 13.93
CA GLU A 164 20.44 19.90 14.32
C GLU A 164 20.56 20.08 15.85
N GLY A 165 19.98 19.17 16.64
CA GLY A 165 19.97 19.26 18.10
C GLY A 165 18.97 20.26 18.68
N THR A 166 18.08 20.81 17.84
CA THR A 166 16.97 21.67 18.29
C THR A 166 15.94 20.87 19.08
N LEU A 167 15.64 19.65 18.62
CA LEU A 167 14.88 18.65 19.38
C LEU A 167 15.86 17.61 19.93
N GLN A 168 15.64 17.20 21.17
CA GLN A 168 16.41 16.18 21.87
C GLN A 168 15.47 15.42 22.82
N GLY A 169 15.81 14.18 23.17
CA GLY A 169 14.99 13.37 24.06
C GLY A 169 13.85 12.65 23.34
N SER A 170 13.14 11.81 24.11
CA SER A 170 12.12 10.92 23.56
C SER A 170 10.87 11.69 23.10
N PHE A 171 10.12 11.08 22.18
CA PHE A 171 8.89 11.66 21.68
C PHE A 171 7.72 10.67 21.70
N GLU A 172 6.52 11.21 21.48
CA GLU A 172 5.34 10.45 21.12
C GLU A 172 4.63 11.13 19.94
N THR A 173 3.74 10.42 19.26
CA THR A 173 2.99 10.93 18.11
C THR A 173 1.67 10.21 17.96
N ASN A 174 0.72 10.86 17.30
CA ASN A 174 -0.51 10.22 16.84
C ASN A 174 -0.31 9.41 15.54
N GLU A 175 0.90 9.28 14.99
CA GLU A 175 1.18 8.35 13.89
C GLU A 175 1.02 6.89 14.35
N LYS A 176 0.14 6.15 13.67
CA LYS A 176 -0.19 4.75 14.00
C LYS A 176 0.94 3.80 13.63
N GLU A 177 1.73 4.16 12.62
CA GLU A 177 2.72 3.26 12.01
C GLU A 177 4.12 3.59 12.52
N ALA A 178 4.63 2.77 13.44
CA ALA A 178 5.86 3.03 14.17
C ALA A 178 7.11 3.23 13.30
N TRP A 179 7.09 2.71 12.07
CA TRP A 179 8.21 2.79 11.13
C TRP A 179 8.38 4.17 10.50
N VAL A 180 7.31 4.95 10.33
CA VAL A 180 7.39 6.29 9.73
C VAL A 180 8.19 7.24 10.63
N PRO A 181 7.84 7.38 11.93
CA PRO A 181 8.62 8.22 12.84
C PRO A 181 10.05 7.71 12.97
N ALA A 182 10.25 6.40 13.15
CA ALA A 182 11.58 5.81 13.31
C ALA A 182 12.51 6.08 12.12
N TRP A 183 11.98 6.06 10.90
CA TRP A 183 12.74 6.39 9.69
C TRP A 183 13.20 7.85 9.69
N TYR A 184 12.29 8.80 9.95
CA TYR A 184 12.59 10.22 9.86
C TYR A 184 13.41 10.75 11.04
N THR A 185 13.18 10.25 12.24
CA THR A 185 13.98 10.61 13.42
C THR A 185 15.31 9.85 13.49
N ARG A 186 15.56 8.91 12.56
CA ARG A 186 16.77 8.05 12.56
C ARG A 186 16.89 7.17 13.81
N GLY A 187 15.75 6.74 14.34
CA GLY A 187 15.67 5.81 15.46
C GLY A 187 15.69 6.45 16.85
N GLU A 188 15.39 7.75 16.96
CA GLU A 188 15.14 8.36 18.28
C GLU A 188 14.04 7.63 19.05
N ASP A 189 14.15 7.62 20.38
CA ASP A 189 13.27 6.84 21.23
C ASP A 189 11.83 7.36 21.20
N ARG A 190 10.89 6.46 20.92
CA ARG A 190 9.45 6.72 20.99
C ARG A 190 8.91 6.11 22.28
N CYS A 191 8.80 6.92 23.33
CA CYS A 191 8.38 6.47 24.65
C CYS A 191 7.27 7.37 25.21
N ARG A 192 6.02 6.88 25.21
CA ARG A 192 4.87 7.62 25.76
C ARG A 192 5.08 8.11 27.21
N ARG A 193 5.77 7.32 28.04
CA ARG A 193 5.95 7.65 29.46
C ARG A 193 6.86 8.86 29.64
N ASP A 194 7.95 8.90 28.89
CA ASP A 194 9.06 9.83 29.10
C ASP A 194 9.15 10.90 27.98
N ALA A 195 8.16 10.97 27.09
CA ALA A 195 8.15 11.86 25.93
C ALA A 195 8.25 13.34 26.31
N GLU A 196 9.31 13.99 25.83
CA GLU A 196 9.51 15.44 25.92
C GLU A 196 8.77 16.17 24.79
N TRP A 197 8.55 15.49 23.66
CA TRP A 197 7.91 16.03 22.47
C TRP A 197 6.69 15.22 22.07
N PHE A 198 5.66 15.90 21.57
CA PHE A 198 4.55 15.24 20.89
C PHE A 198 4.39 15.81 19.48
N PHE A 199 4.31 14.92 18.49
CA PHE A 199 4.09 15.28 17.09
C PHE A 199 2.68 14.89 16.67
N GLU A 200 1.83 15.89 16.46
CA GLU A 200 0.47 15.70 15.96
C GLU A 200 0.47 15.88 14.43
N ILE A 201 0.08 14.84 13.71
CA ILE A 201 -0.07 14.83 12.27
C ILE A 201 -1.52 14.54 11.86
N ARG A 202 -1.87 14.90 10.63
CA ARG A 202 -3.09 14.39 10.00
C ARG A 202 -2.82 13.01 9.40
N ASN A 203 -3.43 11.96 9.92
CA ASN A 203 -3.25 10.59 9.44
C ASN A 203 -4.05 10.27 8.15
N LEU A 204 -3.55 9.30 7.37
CA LEU A 204 -4.30 8.70 6.24
C LEU A 204 -5.35 7.69 6.69
N GLU A 205 -5.09 7.04 7.81
CA GLU A 205 -6.01 6.09 8.42
C GLU A 205 -7.07 6.85 9.22
N PRO A 206 -8.35 6.49 9.11
CA PRO A 206 -9.40 7.09 9.91
C PRO A 206 -9.03 7.04 11.40
N TRP A 207 -9.17 8.21 12.01
CA TRP A 207 -8.96 8.43 13.43
C TRP A 207 -10.32 8.24 14.10
N ALA A 208 -10.43 7.32 15.06
CA ALA A 208 -11.67 7.16 15.81
C ALA A 208 -11.78 8.27 16.86
N ASP A 209 -13.00 8.65 17.25
CA ASP A 209 -13.23 9.66 18.30
C ASP A 209 -12.49 9.29 19.60
N GLU A 210 -12.41 8.00 19.92
CA GLU A 210 -11.66 7.50 21.08
C GLU A 210 -10.15 7.77 20.96
N ASP A 211 -9.57 7.63 19.76
CA ASP A 211 -8.15 7.92 19.52
C ASP A 211 -7.88 9.42 19.71
N GLU A 212 -8.82 10.28 19.31
CA GLU A 212 -8.74 11.75 19.44
C GLU A 212 -8.81 12.16 20.89
N LEU A 213 -9.81 11.66 21.62
CA LEU A 213 -9.96 11.93 23.05
C LEU A 213 -8.75 11.44 23.85
N ALA A 214 -8.18 10.27 23.51
CA ALA A 214 -6.99 9.74 24.16
C ALA A 214 -5.76 10.62 23.90
N MET A 215 -5.59 11.13 22.67
CA MET A 215 -4.55 12.08 22.32
C MET A 215 -4.73 13.41 23.06
N GLU A 216 -5.92 14.00 23.01
CA GLU A 216 -6.23 15.26 23.70
C GLU A 216 -5.99 15.13 25.21
N HIS A 217 -6.46 14.05 25.81
CA HIS A 217 -6.24 13.79 27.23
C HIS A 217 -4.75 13.74 27.55
N TYR A 218 -3.95 13.07 26.71
CA TYR A 218 -2.50 13.00 26.87
C TYR A 218 -1.81 14.37 26.72
N LEU A 219 -2.19 15.16 25.72
CA LEU A 219 -1.66 16.51 25.53
C LEU A 219 -1.98 17.44 26.72
N ARG A 220 -3.17 17.30 27.32
CA ARG A 220 -3.57 18.08 28.52
C ARG A 220 -2.75 17.75 29.77
N GLN A 221 -1.93 16.69 29.77
CA GLN A 221 -1.05 16.33 30.88
C GLN A 221 0.23 17.19 30.97
N GLY A 222 0.29 18.29 30.22
CA GLY A 222 1.38 19.27 30.30
C GLY A 222 2.15 19.47 29.02
N PHE A 223 1.54 19.23 27.85
CA PHE A 223 2.10 19.59 26.56
C PHE A 223 1.55 20.94 26.09
N GLU A 224 2.45 21.83 25.68
CA GLU A 224 2.12 23.13 25.09
C GLU A 224 2.59 23.19 23.64
N LYS A 225 1.83 23.89 22.79
CA LYS A 225 2.19 24.09 21.39
C LYS A 225 3.52 24.85 21.31
N TRP A 226 4.51 24.24 20.69
CA TRP A 226 5.84 24.82 20.48
C TRP A 226 5.98 25.41 19.07
N GLY A 227 5.45 24.72 18.05
CA GLY A 227 5.53 25.18 16.68
C GLY A 227 4.65 24.40 15.73
N THR A 228 4.49 24.92 14.52
CA THR A 228 3.73 24.29 13.44
C THR A 228 4.61 24.14 12.21
N VAL A 229 4.59 22.96 11.60
CA VAL A 229 5.24 22.69 10.33
C VAL A 229 4.26 22.92 9.21
N GLN A 230 4.63 23.81 8.29
CA GLN A 230 3.87 24.11 7.09
C GLN A 230 4.51 23.48 5.85
N VAL A 231 3.69 22.91 4.97
CA VAL A 231 4.10 22.44 3.64
C VAL A 231 3.15 23.04 2.61
N ASN A 232 3.70 23.82 1.67
CA ASN A 232 2.93 24.55 0.66
C ASN A 232 1.81 25.40 1.30
N ASP A 233 2.19 26.22 2.30
CA ASP A 233 1.30 27.13 3.05
C ASP A 233 0.13 26.47 3.78
N ARG A 234 0.24 25.16 4.07
CA ARG A 234 -0.74 24.42 4.86
C ARG A 234 -0.09 23.85 6.09
N ASP A 235 -0.76 23.97 7.23
CA ASP A 235 -0.38 23.29 8.46
C ASP A 235 -0.47 21.77 8.27
N LYS A 236 0.62 21.07 8.58
CA LYS A 236 0.74 19.62 8.38
C LYS A 236 1.09 18.85 9.64
N LEU A 237 1.82 19.48 10.55
CA LEU A 237 2.23 18.90 11.82
C LEU A 237 2.30 19.98 12.88
N ILE A 238 1.78 19.68 14.07
CA ILE A 238 1.92 20.52 15.25
C ILE A 238 2.92 19.84 16.20
N ILE A 239 3.91 20.59 16.62
CA ILE A 239 4.93 20.16 17.58
C ILE A 239 4.52 20.70 18.94
N TYR A 240 4.40 19.81 19.91
CA TYR A 240 4.19 20.17 21.31
C TYR A 240 5.44 19.82 22.12
N LYS A 241 5.70 20.64 23.12
CA LYS A 241 6.75 20.43 24.11
C LYS A 241 6.11 20.17 25.47
N ARG A 242 6.63 19.20 26.22
CA ARG A 242 6.25 18.98 27.60
C ARG A 242 6.79 20.14 28.47
N THR A 243 5.88 20.86 29.13
CA THR A 243 6.17 21.95 30.07
C THR A 243 5.69 21.61 31.48
N GLY A 244 4.74 20.67 31.62
CA GLY A 244 4.22 20.21 32.91
C GLY A 244 4.96 18.99 33.46
N ASN A 245 5.34 19.04 34.74
CA ASN A 245 5.76 17.88 35.52
C ASN A 245 4.53 17.22 36.14
N HIS A 246 4.10 16.07 35.62
CA HIS A 246 3.25 15.15 36.37
C HIS A 246 3.89 13.77 36.38
N GLN A 247 4.34 13.37 37.57
CA GLN A 247 4.62 11.99 37.95
C GLN A 247 3.32 11.19 37.95
#